data_AF-A0AA42EAC8-F1
#
_entry.id   AF-A0AA42EAC8-F1
#
_cell.length_a   1.000
_cell.length_b   1.000
_cell.length_c   1.000
_cell.angle_alpha   90.00
_cell.angle_beta   90.00
_cell.angle_gamma   90.00
#
_symmetry.space_group_name_H-M   'P 1'
#
loop_
_entity.id
_entity.type
_entity.pdbx_description
1 polymer ?
#
loop_
_entity_poly.entity_id
_entity_poly.type
_entity_poly.pdbx_seq_one_letter_code
_entity_poly.pdbx_strand_id
1 'polypeptide(L)'
;MSIETDLRAAVGHYSAGRLAQAETLCRRVVGRQPKHVDALNLLAVLCCRTGRIEDGLALTSRVLSVKPDNLQALEVQGDAQTALSRDAAAAATFDRA
;
A
#
# COMPACT_ATOMS: atom_id res chain seq x y z
N MET A 1 -3.16 -20.23 -12.22
CA MET A 1 -2.38 -20.00 -10.99
C MET A 1 -3.34 -19.68 -9.86
N SER A 2 -3.16 -20.25 -8.67
CA SER A 2 -4.02 -19.98 -7.50
C SER A 2 -3.72 -18.60 -6.91
N ILE A 3 -4.72 -17.99 -6.27
CA ILE A 3 -4.58 -16.72 -5.52
C ILE A 3 -3.43 -16.80 -4.51
N GLU A 4 -3.32 -17.92 -3.80
CA GLU A 4 -2.28 -18.12 -2.78
C GLU A 4 -0.88 -18.21 -3.38
N THR A 5 -0.76 -18.80 -4.58
CA THR A 5 0.51 -18.86 -5.32
C THR A 5 0.94 -17.48 -5.82
N ASP A 6 -0.01 -16.72 -6.38
CA ASP A 6 0.24 -15.35 -6.84
C ASP A 6 0.67 -14.46 -5.65
N LEU A 7 0.03 -14.60 -4.47
CA LEU A 7 0.39 -13.85 -3.27
C LEU A 7 1.77 -14.25 -2.71
N ARG A 8 2.08 -15.54 -2.61
CA ARG A 8 3.40 -16.01 -2.15
C ARG A 8 4.52 -15.50 -3.06
N ALA A 9 4.30 -15.52 -4.37
CA ALA A 9 5.26 -14.95 -5.33
C ALA A 9 5.38 -13.43 -5.17
N ALA A 10 4.28 -12.71 -4.92
CA ALA A 10 4.30 -11.26 -4.67
C ALA A 10 5.18 -10.91 -3.46
N VAL A 11 5.03 -11.64 -2.36
CA VAL A 11 5.87 -11.49 -1.16
C VAL A 11 7.34 -11.77 -1.48
N GLY A 12 7.64 -12.84 -2.22
CA GLY A 12 9.01 -13.15 -2.65
C GLY A 12 9.63 -12.06 -3.54
N HIS A 13 8.86 -11.43 -4.41
CA HIS A 13 9.33 -10.29 -5.19
C HIS A 13 9.55 -9.04 -4.33
N TYR A 14 8.65 -8.77 -3.37
CA TYR A 14 8.77 -7.65 -2.44
C TYR A 14 10.06 -7.75 -1.61
N SER A 15 10.33 -8.91 -1.00
CA SER A 15 11.54 -9.14 -0.21
C SER A 15 12.83 -9.05 -1.03
N ALA A 16 12.75 -9.29 -2.34
CA ALA A 16 13.86 -9.13 -3.26
C ALA A 16 13.98 -7.71 -3.86
N GLY A 17 13.21 -6.73 -3.38
CA GLY A 17 13.21 -5.36 -3.89
C GLY A 17 12.56 -5.17 -5.28
N ARG A 18 11.94 -6.23 -5.82
CA ARG A 18 11.30 -6.24 -7.14
C ARG A 18 9.86 -5.72 -7.05
N LEU A 19 9.73 -4.42 -6.76
CA LEU A 19 8.46 -3.79 -6.41
C LEU A 19 7.41 -3.88 -7.53
N ALA A 20 7.80 -3.70 -8.79
CA ALA A 20 6.87 -3.76 -9.93
C ALA A 20 6.27 -5.16 -10.15
N GLN A 21 7.09 -6.22 -9.99
CA GLN A 21 6.61 -7.60 -10.08
C GLN A 21 5.68 -7.95 -8.91
N ALA A 22 6.02 -7.51 -7.69
CA ALA A 22 5.17 -7.69 -6.53
C ALA A 22 3.81 -7.01 -6.72
N GLU A 23 3.81 -5.76 -7.19
CA GLU A 23 2.59 -4.99 -7.46
C GLU A 23 1.69 -5.66 -8.49
N THR A 24 2.28 -6.14 -9.59
CA THR A 24 1.54 -6.83 -10.66
C THR A 24 0.79 -8.04 -10.12
N LEU A 25 1.43 -8.83 -9.25
CA LEU A 25 0.83 -10.00 -8.64
C LEU A 25 -0.23 -9.62 -7.59
N CYS A 26 0.03 -8.62 -6.75
CA CYS A 26 -0.96 -8.10 -5.80
C CYS A 26 -2.22 -7.59 -6.50
N ARG A 27 -2.08 -6.81 -7.58
CA ARG A 27 -3.21 -6.32 -8.38
C ARG A 27 -4.01 -7.47 -8.99
N ARG A 28 -3.35 -8.53 -9.46
CA ARG A 28 -4.02 -9.74 -9.96
C ARG A 28 -4.83 -10.43 -8.86
N VAL A 29 -4.26 -10.58 -7.67
CA VAL A 29 -4.98 -11.16 -6.51
C VAL A 29 -6.18 -10.30 -6.16
N VAL A 30 -6.02 -8.98 -6.01
CA VAL A 30 -7.11 -8.06 -5.68
C VAL A 30 -8.17 -8.02 -6.77
N GLY A 31 -7.80 -8.14 -8.05
CA GLY A 31 -8.75 -8.24 -9.16
C GLY A 31 -9.63 -9.49 -9.11
N ARG A 32 -9.13 -10.60 -8.54
CA ARG A 32 -9.90 -11.82 -8.32
C ARG A 32 -10.64 -11.84 -6.99
N GLN A 33 -10.03 -11.28 -5.95
CA GLN A 33 -10.60 -11.20 -4.61
C GLN A 33 -10.42 -9.77 -4.05
N PRO A 34 -11.38 -8.88 -4.31
CA PRO A 34 -11.27 -7.46 -3.95
C PRO A 34 -11.15 -7.17 -2.46
N LYS A 35 -11.45 -8.14 -1.60
CA LYS A 35 -11.39 -8.07 -0.13
C LYS A 35 -10.24 -8.89 0.46
N HIS A 36 -9.29 -9.37 -0.34
CA HIS A 36 -8.15 -10.13 0.17
C HIS A 36 -7.22 -9.21 0.96
N VAL A 37 -7.29 -9.29 2.29
CA VAL A 37 -6.59 -8.38 3.21
C VAL A 37 -5.08 -8.35 2.96
N ASP A 38 -4.42 -9.51 2.88
CA ASP A 38 -2.96 -9.54 2.76
C ASP A 38 -2.46 -8.94 1.44
N ALA A 39 -3.17 -9.18 0.33
CA ALA A 39 -2.84 -8.61 -0.96
C ALA A 39 -3.09 -7.09 -1.00
N LEU A 40 -4.15 -6.60 -0.35
CA LEU A 40 -4.43 -5.17 -0.22
C LEU A 40 -3.36 -4.47 0.64
N ASN A 41 -2.97 -5.08 1.76
CA ASN A 41 -1.90 -4.56 2.63
C ASN A 41 -0.57 -4.46 1.88
N LEU A 42 -0.16 -5.54 1.21
CA LEU A 42 1.09 -5.52 0.44
C LEU A 42 1.04 -4.50 -0.69
N LEU A 43 -0.11 -4.34 -1.36
CA LEU A 43 -0.28 -3.32 -2.40
C LEU A 43 -0.22 -1.89 -1.82
N ALA A 44 -0.80 -1.66 -0.65
CA ALA A 44 -0.74 -0.36 0.03
C ALA A 44 0.70 0.04 0.36
N VAL A 45 1.48 -0.90 0.94
CA VAL A 45 2.91 -0.70 1.22
C VAL A 45 3.67 -0.37 -0.07
N LEU A 46 3.43 -1.11 -1.15
CA LEU A 46 4.08 -0.87 -2.44
C LEU A 46 3.75 0.52 -3.00
N CYS A 47 2.50 0.95 -2.93
CA CYS A 47 2.08 2.29 -3.36
C CYS A 47 2.80 3.36 -2.55
N CYS A 48 2.79 3.28 -1.21
CA CYS A 48 3.50 4.24 -0.36
C CYS A 48 5.02 4.29 -0.65
N ARG A 49 5.67 3.13 -0.80
CA ARG A 49 7.11 3.04 -1.12
C ARG A 49 7.49 3.59 -2.49
N THR A 50 6.53 3.71 -3.40
CA THR A 50 6.73 4.26 -4.74
C THR A 50 6.24 5.71 -4.88
N GLY A 51 5.91 6.37 -3.76
CA GLY A 51 5.45 7.75 -3.73
C GLY A 51 3.98 7.94 -4.13
N ARG A 52 3.23 6.85 -4.39
CA ARG A 52 1.79 6.89 -4.65
C ARG A 52 1.03 6.83 -3.32
N ILE A 53 1.18 7.88 -2.52
CA ILE A 53 0.72 7.90 -1.13
C ILE A 53 -0.81 7.82 -1.06
N GLU A 54 -1.51 8.52 -1.94
CA GLU A 54 -2.96 8.56 -2.03
C GLU A 54 -3.55 7.19 -2.38
N ASP A 55 -2.95 6.47 -3.33
CA ASP A 55 -3.33 5.10 -3.67
C ASP A 55 -3.15 4.17 -2.46
N GLY A 56 -2.06 4.34 -1.71
CA GLY A 56 -1.79 3.61 -0.47
C GLY A 56 -2.88 3.84 0.57
N LEU A 57 -3.29 5.09 0.80
CA LEU A 57 -4.35 5.46 1.73
C LEU A 57 -5.73 4.90 1.34
N ALA A 58 -6.04 4.89 0.04
CA ALA A 58 -7.27 4.29 -0.44
C ALA A 58 -7.30 2.77 -0.19
N LEU A 59 -6.15 2.10 -0.34
CA LEU A 59 -6.01 0.67 -0.08
C LEU A 59 -6.07 0.33 1.40
N THR A 60 -5.41 1.09 2.29
CA THR A 60 -5.53 0.88 3.73
C THR A 60 -6.96 1.09 4.21
N SER A 61 -7.66 2.11 3.68
CA SER A 61 -9.09 2.33 3.98
C SER A 61 -9.95 1.11 3.61
N ARG A 62 -9.66 0.46 2.47
CA ARG A 62 -10.34 -0.79 2.08
C ARG A 62 -10.01 -1.94 3.03
N VAL A 63 -8.77 -2.06 3.50
CA VAL A 63 -8.40 -3.08 4.49
C VAL A 63 -9.18 -2.87 5.78
N LEU A 64 -9.21 -1.63 6.29
CA LEU A 64 -9.89 -1.29 7.53
C LEU A 64 -11.41 -1.45 7.45
N SER A 65 -12.00 -1.32 6.26
CA SER A 65 -13.42 -1.66 6.05
C SER A 65 -13.73 -3.16 6.22
N VAL A 66 -12.73 -4.03 6.07
CA VAL A 66 -12.86 -5.50 6.21
C VAL A 66 -12.35 -5.97 7.57
N LYS A 67 -11.23 -5.39 8.05
CA LYS A 67 -10.59 -5.65 9.34
C LYS A 67 -10.19 -4.32 9.99
N PRO A 68 -11.08 -3.71 10.80
CA PRO A 68 -10.83 -2.40 11.42
C PRO A 68 -9.62 -2.35 12.36
N ASP A 69 -9.23 -3.50 12.90
CA ASP A 69 -8.12 -3.69 13.84
C ASP A 69 -6.81 -4.13 13.17
N ASN A 70 -6.74 -4.05 11.83
CA ASN A 70 -5.54 -4.44 11.10
C ASN A 70 -4.38 -3.45 11.37
N LEU A 71 -3.51 -3.84 12.29
CA LEU A 71 -2.35 -3.03 12.70
C LEU A 71 -1.48 -2.60 11.52
N GLN A 72 -1.22 -3.50 10.56
CA GLN A 72 -0.40 -3.18 9.40
C GLN A 72 -1.01 -2.06 8.54
N ALA A 73 -2.32 -2.06 8.33
CA ALA A 73 -3.01 -1.02 7.58
C ALA A 73 -3.01 0.32 8.34
N LEU A 74 -3.18 0.29 9.67
CA LEU A 74 -3.10 1.48 10.53
C LEU A 74 -1.69 2.10 10.50
N GLU A 75 -0.64 1.27 10.58
CA GLU A 75 0.75 1.71 10.47
C GLU A 75 1.01 2.39 9.13
N VAL A 76 0.67 1.72 8.02
CA VAL A 76 0.86 2.28 6.66
C VAL A 76 0.07 3.56 6.47
N GLN A 77 -1.14 3.66 7.04
CA GLN A 77 -1.95 4.87 6.98
C GLN A 77 -1.30 6.02 7.76
N GLY A 78 -0.78 5.77 8.96
CA GLY A 78 -0.10 6.78 9.78
C GLY A 78 1.18 7.29 9.11
N ASP A 79 1.98 6.39 8.52
CA ASP A 79 3.19 6.74 7.79
C ASP A 79 2.86 7.61 6.56
N ALA A 80 1.84 7.21 5.80
CA ALA A 80 1.36 7.94 4.63
C ALA A 80 0.84 9.34 4.98
N GLN A 81 0.05 9.48 6.05
CA GLN A 81 -0.46 10.78 6.52
C GLN A 81 0.67 11.70 7.01
N THR A 82 1.69 11.12 7.66
CA THR A 82 2.87 11.87 8.11
C THR A 82 3.66 12.41 6.93
N ALA A 83 3.83 11.60 5.87
CA ALA A 83 4.49 12.04 4.64
C ALA A 83 3.76 13.23 3.99
N LEU A 84 2.44 13.12 3.77
CA LEU A 84 1.64 14.20 3.18
C LEU A 84 1.68 15.49 4.01
N SER A 85 1.67 15.36 5.34
CA SER A 85 1.74 16.53 6.24
C SER A 85 3.08 17.27 6.12
N ARG A 86 4.19 16.53 5.92
CA ARG A 86 5.52 17.11 5.71
C ARG A 86 5.61 17.83 4.37
N ASP A 87 5.02 17.26 3.33
CA ASP A 87 5.02 17.87 1.98
C ASP A 87 4.22 19.18 1.98
N ALA A 88 3.07 19.21 2.65
CA ALA A 88 2.28 20.43 2.81
C ALA A 88 3.04 21.52 3.58
N ALA A 89 3.75 21.16 4.65
CA ALA A 89 4.57 22.10 5.43
C ALA A 89 5.78 22.62 4.62
N ALA A 90 6.39 21.76 3.80
CA ALA A 90 7.48 22.15 2.91
C ALA A 90 7.00 23.17 1.87
N ALA A 91 5.88 22.92 1.20
CA ALA A 91 5.29 23.84 0.22
C ALA A 91 5.00 25.23 0.82
N ALA A 92 4.35 25.27 2.00
CA ALA A 92 4.05 26.53 2.69
C ALA A 92 5.30 27.33 3.13
N THR A 93 6.44 26.66 3.30
CA THR A 93 7.72 27.33 3.61
C THR A 93 8.32 27.99 2.37
N PHE A 94 8.21 27.34 1.20
CA PHE A 94 8.68 27.91 -0.07
C PHE A 94 7.81 29.06 -0.57
N ASP A 95 6.49 29.02 -0.33
CA ASP A 95 5.57 30.12 -0.68
C ASP A 95 5.82 31.41 0.12
N ARG A 96 6.61 31.32 1.20
CA ARG A 96 6.97 32.46 2.08
C ARG A 96 8.39 33.00 1.84
N ALA A 97 9.13 32.45 0.87
CA ALA A 97 10.47 32.90 0.47
C ALA A 97 10.39 33.81 -0.77
#